data_AF-A0A2V7EYM3-F1
#
_entry.id   AF-A0A2V7EYM3-F1
#
_cell.length_a   1.000
_cell.length_b   1.000
_cell.length_c   1.000
_cell.angle_alpha   90.00
_cell.angle_beta   90.00
_cell.angle_gamma   90.00
#
_symmetry.space_group_name_H-M   'P 1'
#
loop_
_entity.id
_entity.type
_entity.pdbx_description
1 polymer ?
#
loop_
_entity_poly.entity_id
_entity_poly.type
_entity_poly.pdbx_seq_one_letter_code
_entity_poly.pdbx_strand_id
1 'polypeptide(L)'
;MIHRECGVLKTTYEADMALYPLPIAKYAVAALAVVFFVVIPLTLHEYYLSIANLVWISVIGALGLNILVGYTGQVSIGHGAFMSVGAYTAANFATRLDAPWPVNLLAGGLMAALVGAVVGIPSLRIKGLYLAIATLAGQLIIEWTINHVTF
;
A
#
# COMPACT_ATOMS: atom_id res chain seq x y z
N MET A 1 -10.78 -9.01 27.56
CA MET A 1 -11.82 -8.09 28.06
C MET A 1 -11.19 -6.95 28.86
N ILE A 2 -10.39 -6.08 28.23
CA ILE A 2 -9.57 -5.07 28.94
C ILE A 2 -10.29 -3.72 29.09
N HIS A 3 -11.42 -3.49 28.41
CA HIS A 3 -12.20 -2.25 28.56
C HIS A 3 -13.71 -2.51 28.53
N ARG A 4 -14.46 -1.72 29.32
CA ARG A 4 -15.91 -1.68 29.31
C ARG A 4 -16.37 -0.56 28.37
N GLU A 5 -17.21 -0.90 27.40
CA GLU A 5 -17.87 0.06 26.51
C GLU A 5 -19.02 0.82 27.20
N CYS A 6 -19.43 0.36 28.38
CA CYS A 6 -20.50 0.96 29.18
C CYS A 6 -20.09 2.38 29.64
N GLY A 7 -20.74 3.41 29.10
CA GLY A 7 -20.56 4.81 29.49
C GLY A 7 -20.21 5.77 28.35
N VAL A 8 -19.87 5.26 27.17
CA VAL A 8 -19.65 6.09 25.97
C VAL A 8 -20.97 6.24 25.22
N LEU A 9 -21.74 7.26 25.57
CA LEU A 9 -23.01 7.57 24.89
C LEU A 9 -22.73 8.25 23.55
N LYS A 10 -23.05 7.57 22.45
CA LYS A 10 -23.01 8.15 21.11
C LYS A 10 -24.31 8.92 20.86
N THR A 11 -24.24 10.24 20.91
CA THR A 11 -25.41 11.13 20.75
C THR A 11 -25.63 11.60 19.31
N THR A 12 -24.67 11.36 18.41
CA THR A 12 -24.71 11.76 17.01
C THR A 12 -24.33 10.60 16.09
N TYR A 13 -24.90 10.58 14.88
CA TYR A 13 -24.61 9.56 13.86
C TYR A 13 -23.14 9.57 13.41
N GLU A 14 -22.51 10.76 13.38
CA GLU A 14 -21.08 10.92 13.10
C GLU A 14 -20.19 10.24 14.15
N ALA A 15 -20.58 10.28 15.43
CA ALA A 15 -19.86 9.58 16.50
C ALA A 15 -19.99 8.05 16.40
N ASP A 16 -21.05 7.57 15.73
CA ASP A 16 -21.24 6.14 15.48
C ASP A 16 -20.44 5.63 14.27
N MET A 17 -20.33 6.45 13.23
CA MET A 17 -19.50 6.18 12.05
C MET A 17 -18.00 6.47 12.25
N ALA A 18 -17.58 6.96 13.42
CA ALA A 18 -16.19 7.28 13.69
C ALA A 18 -15.30 6.02 13.58
N LEU A 19 -14.18 6.14 12.84
CA LEU A 19 -13.22 5.04 12.59
C LEU A 19 -12.69 4.39 13.88
N TYR A 20 -12.60 5.19 14.96
CA TYR A 20 -12.27 4.71 16.31
C TYR A 20 -13.38 5.15 17.28
N PRO A 21 -14.39 4.30 17.52
CA PRO A 21 -15.54 4.65 18.37
C PRO A 21 -15.16 4.78 19.85
N LEU A 22 -13.99 4.27 20.23
CA LEU A 22 -13.46 4.32 21.59
C LEU A 22 -12.32 5.35 21.67
N PRO A 23 -12.33 6.29 22.63
CA PRO A 23 -11.24 7.24 22.81
C PRO A 23 -9.91 6.53 23.09
N ILE A 24 -9.93 5.38 23.78
CA ILE A 24 -8.71 4.59 24.02
C ILE A 24 -8.16 3.95 22.74
N ALA A 25 -9.01 3.57 21.78
CA ALA A 25 -8.54 3.04 20.50
C ALA A 25 -7.81 4.13 19.71
N LYS A 26 -8.31 5.37 19.75
CA LYS A 26 -7.63 6.53 19.16
C LYS A 26 -6.26 6.76 19.79
N TYR A 27 -6.16 6.74 21.13
CA TYR A 27 -4.87 6.90 21.82
C TYR A 27 -3.92 5.73 21.60
N ALA A 28 -4.41 4.49 21.54
CA ALA A 28 -3.60 3.31 21.28
C ALA A 28 -3.01 3.33 19.87
N VAL A 29 -3.80 3.70 18.86
CA VAL A 29 -3.32 3.86 17.48
C VAL A 29 -2.33 5.01 17.36
N ALA A 30 -2.60 6.14 18.03
CA ALA A 30 -1.68 7.27 18.05
C ALA A 30 -0.35 6.90 18.75
N ALA A 31 -0.40 6.18 19.88
CA ALA A 31 0.79 5.71 20.58
C ALA A 31 1.59 4.72 19.72
N LEU A 32 0.91 3.80 19.02
CA LEU A 32 1.55 2.89 18.09
C LEU A 32 2.25 3.67 16.96
N ALA A 33 1.58 4.65 16.37
CA ALA A 33 2.17 5.50 15.33
C ALA A 33 3.41 6.24 15.84
N VAL A 34 3.37 6.82 17.04
CA VAL A 34 4.52 7.51 17.64
C VAL A 34 5.69 6.55 17.87
N VAL A 35 5.43 5.35 18.38
CA VAL A 35 6.48 4.33 18.57
C VAL A 35 7.14 4.00 17.23
N PHE A 36 6.36 3.78 16.17
CA PHE A 36 6.90 3.40 14.87
C PHE A 36 7.61 4.54 14.11
N PHE A 37 7.09 5.76 14.17
CA PHE A 37 7.64 6.90 13.41
C PHE A 37 8.72 7.70 14.16
N VAL A 38 8.80 7.58 15.49
CA VAL A 38 9.73 8.38 16.30
C VAL A 38 10.70 7.50 17.06
N VAL A 39 10.20 6.51 17.81
CA VAL A 39 11.07 5.70 18.69
C VAL A 39 11.96 4.76 17.88
N ILE A 40 11.38 4.04 16.91
CA ILE A 40 12.10 3.08 16.06
C ILE A 40 13.25 3.74 15.27
N PRO A 41 13.04 4.81 14.49
CA PRO A 41 14.13 5.42 13.71
C PRO A 41 15.26 6.00 14.55
N LEU A 42 14.97 6.46 15.78
CA LEU A 42 15.98 7.06 16.66
C LEU A 42 16.77 6.04 17.49
N THR A 43 16.27 4.82 17.64
CA THR A 43 16.86 3.83 18.58
C THR A 43 17.41 2.57 17.91
N LEU A 44 16.94 2.21 16.71
CA LEU A 44 17.38 0.98 16.04
C LEU A 44 18.62 1.18 15.17
N HIS A 45 19.44 0.13 15.14
CA HIS A 45 20.60 0.01 14.25
C HIS A 45 20.14 -0.10 12.78
N GLU A 46 20.95 0.38 11.84
CA GLU A 46 20.61 0.48 10.41
C GLU A 46 20.10 -0.84 9.81
N TYR A 47 20.67 -1.98 10.23
CA TYR A 47 20.24 -3.31 9.80
C TYR A 47 18.75 -3.57 10.11
N TYR A 48 18.33 -3.32 11.34
CA TYR A 48 16.95 -3.54 11.75
C TYR A 48 16.00 -2.51 11.14
N LEU A 49 16.47 -1.29 10.87
CA LEU A 49 15.70 -0.30 10.12
C LEU A 49 15.42 -0.75 8.68
N SER A 50 16.39 -1.39 8.03
CA SER A 50 16.20 -1.97 6.69
C SER A 50 15.14 -3.07 6.69
N ILE A 51 15.19 -3.97 7.68
CA ILE A 51 14.16 -5.01 7.86
C ILE A 51 12.79 -4.37 8.11
N ALA A 52 12.70 -3.37 8.99
CA ALA A 52 11.45 -2.68 9.28
C ALA A 52 10.87 -2.02 8.02
N ASN A 53 11.71 -1.38 7.18
CA ASN A 53 11.27 -0.82 5.90
C ASN A 53 10.71 -1.90 4.97
N LEU A 54 11.37 -3.05 4.86
CA LEU A 54 10.88 -4.16 4.03
C LEU A 54 9.52 -4.69 4.51
N VAL A 55 9.34 -4.79 5.83
CA VAL A 55 8.07 -5.17 6.45
C VAL A 55 7.00 -4.14 6.10
N TRP A 56 7.28 -2.85 6.22
CA TRP A 56 6.32 -1.79 5.89
C TRP A 56 5.92 -1.76 4.41
N ILE A 57 6.89 -1.94 3.51
CA ILE A 57 6.62 -2.07 2.07
C ILE A 57 5.69 -3.28 1.83
N SER A 58 5.97 -4.41 2.47
CA SER A 58 5.15 -5.63 2.36
C SER A 58 3.74 -5.43 2.92
N VAL A 59 3.59 -4.68 4.02
CA VAL A 59 2.28 -4.32 4.60
C VAL A 59 1.47 -3.47 3.61
N ILE A 60 2.07 -2.47 2.98
CA ILE A 60 1.39 -1.65 1.96
C ILE A 60 0.91 -2.53 0.80
N GLY A 61 1.75 -3.46 0.34
CA GLY A 61 1.38 -4.42 -0.70
C GLY A 61 0.23 -5.34 -0.29
N ALA A 62 0.29 -5.89 0.93
CA ALA A 62 -0.76 -6.74 1.50
C ALA A 62 -2.09 -5.99 1.67
N LEU A 63 -2.05 -4.71 2.08
CA LEU A 63 -3.25 -3.87 2.18
C LEU A 63 -3.86 -3.59 0.79
N GLY A 64 -3.03 -3.28 -0.21
CA GLY A 64 -3.49 -3.13 -1.59
C GLY A 64 -4.15 -4.41 -2.12
N LEU A 65 -3.53 -5.56 -1.86
CA LEU A 65 -4.11 -6.86 -2.21
C LEU A 65 -5.41 -7.16 -1.44
N ASN A 66 -5.49 -6.79 -0.16
CA ASN A 66 -6.70 -6.96 0.65
C ASN A 66 -7.85 -6.08 0.15
N ILE A 67 -7.56 -4.86 -0.33
CA ILE A 67 -8.57 -4.01 -0.96
C ILE A 67 -9.14 -4.71 -2.20
N LEU A 68 -8.29 -5.27 -3.04
CA LEU A 68 -8.72 -5.93 -4.27
C LEU A 68 -9.42 -7.28 -3.99
N VAL A 69 -8.73 -8.22 -3.35
CA VAL A 69 -9.24 -9.58 -3.11
C VAL A 69 -10.33 -9.58 -2.04
N GLY A 70 -10.12 -8.86 -0.94
CA GLY A 70 -11.01 -8.86 0.22
C GLY A 70 -12.32 -8.12 -0.01
N TYR A 71 -12.28 -6.91 -0.57
CA TYR A 71 -13.50 -6.11 -0.76
C TYR A 71 -14.18 -6.33 -2.11
N THR A 72 -13.43 -6.57 -3.18
CA THR A 72 -14.03 -6.74 -4.53
C THR A 72 -14.17 -8.21 -4.95
N GLY A 73 -13.57 -9.14 -4.23
CA GLY A 73 -13.60 -10.58 -4.57
C GLY A 73 -12.77 -10.95 -5.80
N GLN A 74 -11.91 -10.04 -6.29
CA GLN A 74 -11.11 -10.25 -7.49
C GLN A 74 -9.75 -10.85 -7.14
N VAL A 75 -9.47 -12.04 -7.66
CA VAL A 75 -8.18 -12.70 -7.46
C VAL A 75 -7.11 -11.98 -8.27
N SER A 76 -6.01 -11.59 -7.61
CA SER A 76 -4.85 -10.96 -8.24
C SER A 76 -3.57 -11.68 -7.84
N ILE A 77 -2.81 -12.12 -8.84
CA ILE A 77 -1.50 -12.75 -8.67
C ILE A 77 -0.39 -11.78 -9.10
N GLY A 78 -0.74 -10.76 -9.90
CA GLY A 78 0.18 -9.79 -10.48
C GLY A 78 0.53 -8.56 -9.64
N HIS A 79 0.07 -8.48 -8.38
CA HIS A 79 0.17 -7.28 -7.54
C HIS A 79 1.62 -6.75 -7.40
N GLY A 80 2.60 -7.65 -7.29
CA GLY A 80 4.02 -7.29 -7.11
C GLY A 80 4.59 -6.50 -8.29
N ALA A 81 4.10 -6.72 -9.50
CA ALA A 81 4.53 -5.96 -10.66
C ALA A 81 4.03 -4.52 -10.65
N PHE A 82 2.81 -4.27 -10.18
CA PHE A 82 2.33 -2.90 -10.02
C PHE A 82 3.11 -2.16 -8.92
N MET A 83 3.54 -2.88 -7.88
CA MET A 83 4.44 -2.33 -6.86
C MET A 83 5.81 -1.97 -7.44
N SER A 84 6.37 -2.80 -8.33
CA SER A 84 7.67 -2.54 -8.96
C SER A 84 7.64 -1.32 -9.89
N VAL A 85 6.53 -1.06 -10.61
CA VAL A 85 6.37 0.17 -11.42
C VAL A 85 6.54 1.43 -10.56
N GLY A 86 5.87 1.49 -9.41
CA GLY A 86 5.98 2.63 -8.49
C GLY A 86 7.37 2.80 -7.92
N ALA A 87 7.99 1.69 -7.49
CA ALA A 87 9.36 1.67 -6.96
C ALA A 87 10.39 2.13 -8.02
N TYR A 88 10.29 1.63 -9.25
CA TYR A 88 11.19 1.98 -10.34
C TYR A 88 11.03 3.44 -10.77
N THR A 89 9.80 3.95 -10.78
CA THR A 89 9.53 5.37 -11.05
C THR A 89 10.13 6.27 -9.98
N ALA A 90 9.90 5.96 -8.70
CA ALA A 90 10.46 6.73 -7.59
C ALA A 90 12.01 6.69 -7.59
N ALA A 91 12.61 5.53 -7.90
CA ALA A 91 14.07 5.39 -8.02
C ALA A 91 14.64 6.23 -9.17
N ASN A 92 13.99 6.28 -10.33
CA ASN A 92 14.42 7.11 -11.46
C ASN A 92 14.33 8.60 -11.15
N PHE A 93 13.24 9.05 -10.53
CA PHE A 93 13.10 10.46 -10.13
C PHE A 93 14.13 10.86 -9.05
N ALA A 94 14.41 9.97 -8.09
CA ALA A 94 15.41 10.22 -7.07
C ALA A 94 16.84 10.26 -7.62
N THR A 95 17.18 9.41 -8.59
CA THR A 95 18.57 9.26 -9.07
C THR A 95 18.94 10.19 -10.23
N ARG A 96 17.98 10.57 -11.08
CA ARG A 96 18.25 11.35 -12.32
C ARG A 96 17.82 12.80 -12.24
N LEU A 97 16.72 13.05 -11.53
CA LEU A 97 16.09 14.37 -11.45
C LEU A 97 16.39 15.06 -10.11
N ASP A 98 17.08 14.38 -9.18
CA ASP A 98 17.34 14.82 -7.80
C ASP A 98 16.08 15.43 -7.14
N ALA A 99 14.91 14.89 -7.51
CA ALA A 99 13.64 15.44 -7.12
C ALA A 99 13.40 15.20 -5.61
N PRO A 100 12.77 16.16 -4.91
CA PRO A 100 12.54 16.04 -3.48
C PRO A 100 11.61 14.86 -3.18
N TRP A 101 11.80 14.24 -2.01
CA TRP A 101 11.09 13.01 -1.59
C TRP A 101 9.56 13.03 -1.82
N PRO A 102 8.81 14.13 -1.54
CA PRO A 102 7.37 14.15 -1.78
C PRO A 102 6.99 13.99 -3.26
N VAL A 103 7.82 14.52 -4.17
CA VAL A 103 7.60 14.42 -5.62
C VAL A 103 7.83 12.98 -6.07
N ASN A 104 8.86 12.32 -5.55
CA ASN A 104 9.15 10.93 -5.89
C ASN A 104 8.02 9.99 -5.45
N LEU A 105 7.48 10.24 -4.25
CA LEU A 105 6.34 9.48 -3.72
C LEU A 105 5.08 9.65 -4.58
N LEU A 106 4.73 10.90 -4.90
CA LEU A 106 3.55 11.20 -5.73
C LEU A 106 3.72 10.67 -7.16
N ALA A 107 4.89 10.88 -7.77
CA ALA A 107 5.17 10.39 -9.12
C ALA A 107 5.11 8.86 -9.20
N GLY A 108 5.69 8.16 -8.22
CA GLY A 108 5.63 6.70 -8.15
C GLY A 108 4.20 6.19 -7.98
N GLY A 109 3.42 6.79 -7.08
CA GLY A 109 2.02 6.44 -6.88
C GLY A 109 1.15 6.70 -8.11
N LEU A 110 1.30 7.86 -8.76
CA LEU A 110 0.58 8.21 -9.97
C LEU A 110 0.92 7.27 -11.13
N MET A 111 2.20 6.94 -11.32
CA MET A 111 2.61 6.04 -12.40
C MET A 111 2.09 4.61 -12.18
N ALA A 112 2.17 4.10 -10.95
CA ALA A 112 1.57 2.81 -10.60
C ALA A 112 0.04 2.80 -10.82
N ALA A 113 -0.65 3.89 -10.46
CA ALA A 113 -2.08 4.04 -10.68
C ALA A 113 -2.44 4.11 -12.18
N LEU A 114 -1.66 4.83 -12.98
CA LEU A 114 -1.87 4.92 -14.44
C LEU A 114 -1.69 3.57 -15.12
N VAL A 115 -0.56 2.88 -14.86
CA VAL A 115 -0.30 1.54 -15.42
C VAL A 115 -1.35 0.54 -14.91
N GLY A 116 -1.70 0.60 -13.63
CA GLY A 116 -2.75 -0.19 -13.03
C GLY A 116 -4.12 0.05 -13.67
N ALA A 117 -4.46 1.28 -14.03
CA ALA A 117 -5.71 1.60 -14.73
C ALA A 117 -5.71 1.06 -16.16
N VAL A 118 -4.60 1.25 -16.91
CA VAL A 118 -4.46 0.75 -18.28
C VAL A 118 -4.61 -0.77 -18.36
N VAL A 119 -4.02 -1.51 -17.40
CA VAL A 119 -4.13 -2.97 -17.34
C VAL A 119 -5.43 -3.43 -16.67
N GLY A 120 -5.93 -2.67 -15.70
CA GLY A 120 -7.10 -3.00 -14.91
C GLY A 120 -8.40 -2.88 -15.68
N ILE A 121 -8.61 -1.79 -16.43
CA ILE A 121 -9.84 -1.55 -17.21
C ILE A 121 -10.20 -2.74 -18.14
N PRO A 122 -9.29 -3.29 -18.96
CA PRO A 122 -9.60 -4.46 -19.78
C PRO A 122 -9.77 -5.73 -18.93
N SER A 123 -8.99 -5.89 -17.87
CA SER A 123 -9.05 -7.07 -16.98
C SER A 123 -10.40 -7.20 -16.29
N LEU A 124 -11.01 -6.09 -15.86
CA LEU A 124 -12.32 -6.05 -15.21
C LEU A 124 -13.48 -6.61 -16.06
N ARG A 125 -13.28 -6.75 -17.39
CA ARG A 125 -14.30 -7.35 -18.28
C ARG A 125 -14.37 -8.88 -18.17
N ILE A 126 -13.41 -9.49 -17.50
CA ILE A 126 -13.21 -10.94 -17.41
C ILE A 126 -13.45 -11.39 -15.95
N LYS A 127 -13.94 -12.62 -15.75
CA LYS A 127 -14.34 -13.12 -14.41
C LYS A 127 -13.51 -14.31 -13.93
N GLY A 128 -13.37 -14.42 -12.61
CA GLY A 128 -12.83 -15.59 -11.94
C GLY A 128 -11.38 -15.91 -12.30
N LEU A 129 -11.11 -17.15 -12.68
CA LEU A 129 -9.76 -17.62 -12.99
C LEU A 129 -9.11 -16.88 -14.17
N TYR A 130 -9.91 -16.49 -15.17
CA TYR A 130 -9.39 -15.74 -16.32
C TYR A 130 -8.90 -14.34 -15.93
N LEU A 131 -9.50 -13.72 -14.90
CA LEU A 131 -8.99 -12.47 -14.34
C LEU A 131 -7.61 -12.68 -13.70
N ALA A 132 -7.44 -13.77 -12.93
CA ALA A 132 -6.15 -14.09 -12.32
C ALA A 132 -5.05 -14.29 -13.39
N ILE A 133 -5.37 -15.00 -14.48
CA ILE A 133 -4.46 -15.18 -15.63
C ILE A 133 -4.10 -13.83 -16.27
N ALA A 134 -5.06 -12.93 -16.43
CA ALA A 134 -4.80 -11.58 -16.94
C ALA A 134 -3.84 -10.79 -16.03
N THR A 135 -4.00 -10.89 -14.70
CA THR A 135 -3.05 -10.24 -13.77
C THR A 135 -1.64 -10.83 -13.84
N LEU A 136 -1.52 -12.16 -14.03
CA LEU A 136 -0.23 -12.83 -14.20
C LEU A 136 0.45 -12.41 -15.50
N ALA A 137 -0.30 -12.34 -16.61
CA ALA A 137 0.21 -11.84 -17.89
C ALA A 137 0.67 -10.38 -17.77
N GLY A 138 -0.11 -9.54 -17.08
CA GLY A 138 0.27 -8.16 -16.78
C GLY A 138 1.58 -8.05 -16.01
N GLN A 139 1.77 -8.91 -15.00
CA GLN A 139 3.03 -8.96 -14.26
C GLN A 139 4.23 -9.30 -15.15
N LEU A 140 4.10 -10.33 -16.00
CA LEU A 140 5.19 -10.73 -16.89
C LEU A 140 5.55 -9.63 -17.90
N ILE A 141 4.54 -8.91 -18.42
CA ILE A 141 4.77 -7.78 -19.33
C ILE A 141 5.55 -6.67 -18.62
N ILE A 142 5.11 -6.28 -17.42
CA ILE A 142 5.77 -5.22 -16.63
C ILE A 142 7.21 -5.61 -16.29
N GLU A 143 7.42 -6.83 -15.80
CA GLU A 143 8.75 -7.35 -15.46
C GLU A 143 9.65 -7.38 -16.70
N TRP A 144 9.15 -7.86 -17.83
CA TRP A 144 9.89 -7.86 -19.09
C TRP A 144 10.26 -6.44 -19.52
N THR A 145 9.33 -5.49 -19.43
CA THR A 145 9.57 -4.08 -19.76
C THR A 145 10.65 -3.48 -18.86
N ILE A 146 10.60 -3.67 -17.54
CA ILE A 146 11.61 -3.10 -16.63
C ILE A 146 13.00 -3.68 -16.92
N ASN A 147 13.10 -4.97 -17.23
CA ASN A 147 14.39 -5.63 -17.46
C ASN A 147 15.00 -5.32 -18.84
N HIS A 148 14.17 -5.08 -19.87
CA HIS A 148 14.65 -4.89 -21.25
C HIS A 148 14.66 -3.43 -21.70
N VAL A 149 13.77 -2.61 -21.15
CA VAL A 149 13.73 -1.19 -21.49
C VAL A 149 14.72 -0.48 -20.58
N THR A 150 15.95 -0.39 -21.08
CA THR A 150 17.02 0.40 -20.49
C THR A 150 16.68 1.88 -20.69
N PHE A 151 16.26 2.55 -19.62
CA PHE A 151 16.39 3.99 -19.52
C PHE A 151 17.48 4.29 -18.52
#